data_AF-D0P4N8-F1
#
_entry.id   AF-D0P4N8-F1
#
_cell.length_a   1.000
_cell.length_b   1.000
_cell.length_c   1.000
_cell.angle_alpha   90.00
_cell.angle_beta   90.00
_cell.angle_gamma   90.00
#
_symmetry.space_group_name_H-M   'P 1'
#
loop_
_entity.id
_entity.type
_entity.pdbx_description
1 polymer ?
#
loop_
_entity_poly.entity_id
_entity_poly.type
_entity_poly.pdbx_seq_one_letter_code
_entity_poly.pdbx_strand_id
1 'polypeptide(L)'
;MASPSARAASSPVSDLRHQQQEALGKILSRRSMRVWSSKSSQERRSLAESLLQLFSSGSSSSAASSAAEIAQRPITRRPGVEEIKNCVLSSVYPCLPPQCDPLRGEIWQVLLNVYKRNQHGSAAQEFDRMLQRLGKLPRDPLLGATGTGRCCSCGS
;
A
#
# COMPACT_ATOMS: atom_id res chain seq x y z
N MET A 1 41.23 50.11 30.76
CA MET A 1 40.72 49.94 29.38
C MET A 1 39.89 48.66 29.33
N ALA A 2 38.58 48.76 29.17
CA ALA A 2 37.71 47.62 28.85
C ALA A 2 36.58 48.15 27.97
N SER A 3 36.61 47.77 26.69
CA SER A 3 35.59 48.13 25.70
C SER A 3 34.28 47.39 25.99
N PRO A 4 33.11 48.06 25.97
CA PRO A 4 31.85 47.35 26.02
C PRO A 4 31.61 46.65 24.68
N SER A 5 31.48 45.32 24.74
CA SER A 5 31.07 44.48 23.62
C SER A 5 29.65 44.85 23.21
N ALA A 6 29.51 45.52 22.06
CA ALA A 6 28.23 45.83 21.45
C ALA A 6 27.55 44.52 21.03
N ARG A 7 26.58 44.06 21.82
CA ARG A 7 25.54 43.15 21.33
C ARG A 7 24.91 43.81 20.11
N ALA A 8 25.14 43.24 18.94
CA ALA A 8 24.46 43.63 17.71
C ALA A 8 22.95 43.54 17.95
N ALA A 9 22.31 44.67 18.18
CA ALA A 9 20.86 44.77 18.13
C ALA A 9 20.47 44.46 16.69
N SER A 10 19.80 43.32 16.46
CA SER A 10 19.12 43.08 15.20
C SER A 10 18.21 44.29 14.96
N SER A 11 18.35 44.92 13.80
CA SER A 11 17.47 46.04 13.46
C SER A 11 16.03 45.50 13.42
N PRO A 12 15.03 46.22 13.97
CA PRO A 12 13.63 45.79 13.90
C PRO A 12 13.17 45.58 12.44
N VAL A 13 13.84 46.21 11.48
CA VAL A 13 13.61 46.04 10.04
C VAL A 13 14.14 44.69 9.51
N SER A 14 15.25 44.18 10.06
CA SER A 14 15.74 42.83 9.73
C SER A 14 14.85 41.73 10.30
N ASP A 15 14.33 41.92 11.52
CA ASP A 15 13.43 40.95 12.14
C ASP A 15 12.07 40.89 11.41
N LEU A 16 11.55 42.05 10.94
CA LEU A 16 10.35 42.08 10.10
C LEU A 16 10.56 41.38 8.75
N ARG A 17 11.71 41.58 8.09
CA ARG A 17 12.04 40.91 6.82
C ARG A 17 12.18 39.40 7.00
N HIS A 18 12.77 38.96 8.12
CA HIS A 18 12.89 37.55 8.45
C HIS A 18 11.52 36.90 8.66
N GLN A 19 10.63 37.54 9.43
CA GLN A 19 9.25 37.08 9.63
C GLN A 19 8.45 37.04 8.31
N GLN A 20 8.61 38.04 7.45
CA GLN A 20 7.96 38.07 6.15
C GLN A 20 8.43 36.90 5.25
N GLN A 21 9.74 36.63 5.23
CA GLN A 21 10.30 35.52 4.46
C GLN A 21 9.82 34.17 4.99
N GLU A 22 9.73 34.00 6.31
CA GLU A 22 9.18 32.79 6.93
C GLU A 22 7.69 32.60 6.59
N ALA A 23 6.90 33.68 6.63
CA ALA A 23 5.49 33.65 6.26
C ALA A 23 5.29 33.27 4.79
N LEU A 24 6.08 33.84 3.88
CA LEU A 24 6.09 33.46 2.47
C LEU A 24 6.50 32.00 2.28
N GLY A 25 7.53 31.52 3.00
CA GLY A 25 7.95 30.13 3.00
C GLY A 25 6.83 29.17 3.41
N LYS A 26 6.09 29.49 4.48
CA LYS A 26 4.91 28.74 4.93
C LYS A 26 3.81 28.72 3.88
N ILE A 27 3.53 29.85 3.24
CA ILE A 27 2.50 29.95 2.19
C ILE A 27 2.88 29.10 0.97
N LEU A 28 4.11 29.23 0.49
CA LEU A 28 4.61 28.48 -0.66
C LEU A 28 4.64 26.97 -0.38
N SER A 29 5.11 26.56 0.80
CA SER A 29 5.09 25.16 1.24
C SER A 29 3.67 24.59 1.30
N ARG A 30 2.72 25.31 1.89
CA ARG A 30 1.31 24.89 1.90
C ARG A 30 0.73 24.77 0.49
N ARG A 31 1.09 25.70 -0.41
CA ARG A 31 0.65 25.66 -1.80
C ARG A 31 1.24 24.45 -2.54
N SER A 32 2.54 24.20 -2.41
CA SER A 32 3.19 23.06 -3.05
C SER A 32 2.65 21.73 -2.52
N MET A 33 2.43 21.60 -1.21
CA MET A 33 1.80 20.43 -0.61
C MET A 33 0.39 20.17 -1.14
N ARG A 34 -0.44 21.22 -1.29
CA ARG A 34 -1.79 21.07 -1.88
C ARG A 34 -1.73 20.60 -3.32
N VAL A 35 -0.87 21.20 -4.14
CA VAL A 35 -0.69 20.79 -5.55
C VAL A 35 -0.19 19.36 -5.64
N TRP A 36 0.80 19.00 -4.84
CA TRP A 36 1.33 17.64 -4.77
C TRP A 36 0.27 16.64 -4.32
N SER A 37 -0.52 16.96 -3.29
CA SER A 37 -1.62 16.10 -2.83
C SER A 37 -2.67 15.89 -3.92
N SER A 38 -3.05 16.95 -4.64
CA SER A 38 -4.00 16.84 -5.75
C SER A 38 -3.46 15.97 -6.87
N LYS A 39 -2.19 16.18 -7.27
CA LYS A 39 -1.53 15.37 -8.31
C LYS A 39 -1.38 13.91 -7.87
N SER A 40 -0.91 13.65 -6.65
CA SER A 40 -0.80 12.30 -6.09
C SER A 40 -2.14 11.59 -6.05
N SER A 41 -3.22 12.29 -5.68
CA SER A 41 -4.57 11.74 -5.70
C SER A 41 -5.06 11.45 -7.12
N GLN A 42 -4.68 12.26 -8.11
CA GLN A 42 -5.01 12.04 -9.51
C GLN A 42 -4.28 10.80 -10.07
N GLU A 43 -2.97 10.69 -9.84
CA GLU A 43 -2.17 9.53 -10.25
C GLU A 43 -2.71 8.23 -9.64
N ARG A 44 -3.07 8.26 -8.35
CA ARG A 44 -3.67 7.11 -7.65
C ARG A 44 -5.00 6.68 -8.28
N ARG A 45 -5.86 7.64 -8.64
CA ARG A 45 -7.14 7.34 -9.31
C ARG A 45 -6.93 6.79 -10.72
N SER A 46 -6.02 7.39 -11.48
CA SER A 46 -5.66 6.93 -12.84
C SER A 46 -5.17 5.48 -12.85
N LEU A 47 -4.29 5.12 -11.90
CA LEU A 47 -3.84 3.74 -11.73
C LEU A 47 -5.00 2.80 -11.37
N ALA A 48 -5.88 3.22 -10.46
CA ALA A 48 -7.03 2.41 -10.07
C ALA A 48 -7.96 2.14 -11.27
N GLU A 49 -8.27 3.16 -12.06
CA GLU A 49 -9.08 3.06 -13.27
C GLU A 49 -8.42 2.14 -14.30
N SER A 50 -7.12 2.29 -14.53
CA SER A 50 -6.35 1.45 -15.46
C SER A 50 -6.39 -0.03 -15.03
N LEU A 51 -6.15 -0.31 -13.74
CA LEU A 51 -6.25 -1.67 -13.21
C LEU A 51 -7.65 -2.23 -13.39
N LEU A 52 -8.70 -1.47 -13.05
CA LEU A 52 -10.08 -1.93 -13.19
C LEU A 52 -10.46 -2.25 -14.62
N GLN A 53 -9.99 -1.44 -15.57
CA GLN A 53 -10.21 -1.65 -16.99
C GLN A 53 -9.55 -2.94 -17.47
N LEU A 54 -8.37 -3.29 -16.95
CA LEU A 54 -7.72 -4.57 -17.30
C LEU A 54 -8.54 -5.80 -16.87
N PHE A 55 -9.32 -5.68 -15.78
CA PHE A 55 -10.21 -6.73 -15.27
C PHE A 55 -11.63 -6.65 -15.83
N SER A 56 -11.97 -5.60 -16.57
CA SER A 56 -13.29 -5.34 -17.15
C SER A 56 -13.22 -5.26 -18.69
N SER A 57 -13.51 -6.35 -19.39
CA SER A 57 -13.80 -6.29 -20.84
C SER A 57 -15.18 -5.67 -21.05
N GLY A 58 -15.27 -4.34 -21.10
CA GLY A 58 -16.54 -3.64 -21.35
C GLY A 58 -16.34 -2.15 -21.48
N SER A 59 -16.79 -1.59 -22.61
CA SER A 59 -16.54 -0.25 -23.11
C SER A 59 -16.60 0.86 -22.06
N SER A 60 -15.53 1.65 -22.05
CA SER A 60 -15.52 3.11 -21.89
C SER A 60 -16.85 3.74 -21.45
N SER A 61 -17.09 3.76 -20.13
CA SER A 61 -17.84 4.84 -19.52
C SER A 61 -16.97 5.39 -18.41
N SER A 62 -16.28 6.48 -18.74
CA SER A 62 -15.52 7.34 -17.86
C SER A 62 -16.48 8.08 -16.92
N ALA A 63 -17.13 7.33 -16.04
CA ALA A 63 -17.74 7.87 -14.83
C ALA A 63 -16.76 7.59 -13.70
N ALA A 64 -16.28 8.65 -13.05
CA ALA A 64 -15.39 8.60 -11.90
C ALA A 64 -15.94 7.56 -10.90
N SER A 65 -15.36 6.36 -10.94
CA SER A 65 -15.97 5.22 -10.29
C SER A 65 -15.70 5.35 -8.81
N SER A 66 -16.76 5.52 -8.04
CA SER A 66 -16.66 5.57 -6.59
C SER A 66 -16.14 4.22 -6.07
N ALA A 67 -15.33 4.22 -5.01
CA ALA A 67 -14.72 3.00 -4.45
C ALA A 67 -15.76 1.90 -4.13
N ALA A 68 -17.00 2.28 -3.84
CA ALA A 68 -18.12 1.38 -3.59
C ALA A 68 -18.64 0.68 -4.85
N GLU A 69 -18.69 1.40 -5.98
CA GLU A 69 -19.14 0.87 -7.28
C GLU A 69 -18.12 -0.10 -7.89
N ILE A 70 -16.85 0.10 -7.51
CA ILE A 70 -15.71 -0.73 -7.92
C ILE A 70 -15.74 -2.12 -7.27
N ALA A 71 -16.14 -2.20 -6.00
CA ALA A 71 -16.21 -3.48 -5.27
C ALA A 71 -17.25 -4.46 -5.81
N GLN A 72 -18.23 -3.96 -6.59
CA GLN A 72 -19.33 -4.75 -7.12
C GLN A 72 -19.18 -5.09 -8.60
N ARG A 73 -18.15 -4.57 -9.29
CA ARG A 73 -17.96 -4.87 -10.71
C ARG A 73 -17.49 -6.33 -10.89
N PRO A 74 -18.23 -7.16 -11.64
CA PRO A 74 -17.82 -8.52 -11.89
C PRO A 74 -16.55 -8.54 -12.74
N ILE A 75 -15.62 -9.43 -12.39
CA ILE A 75 -14.40 -9.65 -13.17
C ILE A 75 -14.79 -10.33 -14.47
N THR A 76 -14.82 -9.58 -15.57
CA THR A 76 -15.17 -10.09 -16.90
C THR A 76 -13.94 -10.48 -17.72
N ARG A 77 -12.75 -10.07 -17.28
CA ARG A 77 -11.46 -10.39 -17.91
C ARG A 77 -10.42 -10.70 -16.83
N ARG A 78 -9.57 -11.69 -17.10
CA ARG A 78 -8.40 -11.98 -16.26
C ARG A 78 -7.12 -11.60 -17.02
N PRO A 79 -6.50 -10.45 -16.71
CA PRO A 79 -5.31 -9.97 -17.40
C PRO A 79 -4.09 -10.87 -17.16
N GLY A 80 -3.15 -10.83 -18.09
CA GLY A 80 -1.88 -11.53 -18.00
C GLY A 80 -0.89 -10.87 -17.05
N VAL A 81 0.15 -11.61 -16.65
CA VAL A 81 1.21 -11.10 -15.75
C VAL A 81 1.85 -9.83 -16.30
N GLU A 82 2.19 -9.82 -17.58
CA GLU A 82 2.85 -8.67 -18.23
C GLU A 82 1.94 -7.45 -18.34
N GLU A 83 0.63 -7.64 -18.51
CA GLU A 83 -0.33 -6.52 -18.56
C GLU A 83 -0.42 -5.82 -17.20
N ILE A 84 -0.50 -6.59 -16.11
CA ILE A 84 -0.52 -6.04 -14.75
C ILE A 84 0.81 -5.39 -14.41
N LYS A 85 1.95 -6.04 -14.72
CA LYS A 85 3.29 -5.48 -14.49
C LYS A 85 3.46 -4.14 -15.20
N ASN A 86 3.13 -4.06 -16.49
CA ASN A 86 3.25 -2.83 -17.25
C ASN A 86 2.38 -1.71 -16.66
N CYS A 87 1.17 -2.04 -16.20
CA CYS A 87 0.27 -1.06 -15.57
C CYS A 87 0.80 -0.56 -14.22
N VAL A 88 1.34 -1.44 -13.37
CA VAL A 88 1.87 -1.07 -12.04
C VAL A 88 3.20 -0.33 -12.17
N LEU A 89 4.12 -0.79 -13.01
CA LEU A 89 5.47 -0.23 -13.15
C LEU A 89 5.49 1.10 -13.92
N SER A 90 4.46 1.39 -14.74
CA SER A 90 4.32 2.70 -15.40
C SER A 90 3.78 3.78 -14.47
N SER A 91 3.24 3.42 -13.31
CA SER A 91 2.72 4.38 -12.35
C SER A 91 3.82 4.93 -11.43
N VAL A 92 3.74 6.22 -11.11
CA VAL A 92 4.57 6.87 -10.09
C VAL A 92 4.13 6.51 -8.66
N TYR A 93 2.94 5.91 -8.51
CA TYR A 93 2.40 5.50 -7.22
C TYR A 93 2.92 4.09 -6.85
N PRO A 94 3.68 3.94 -5.74
CA PRO A 94 4.46 2.72 -5.48
C PRO A 94 3.66 1.54 -4.92
N CYS A 95 2.36 1.69 -4.69
CA CYS A 95 1.52 0.66 -4.09
C CYS A 95 0.19 0.51 -4.82
N LEU A 96 -0.55 -0.56 -4.53
CA LEU A 96 -1.90 -0.71 -5.08
C LEU A 96 -2.82 0.35 -4.47
N PRO A 97 -3.61 1.07 -5.29
CA PRO A 97 -4.61 1.99 -4.77
C PRO A 97 -5.62 1.25 -3.88
N PRO A 98 -6.07 1.83 -2.76
CA PRO A 98 -7.07 1.20 -1.88
C PRO A 98 -8.41 0.98 -2.59
N GLN A 99 -8.70 1.72 -3.66
CA GLN A 99 -9.86 1.49 -4.52
C GLN A 99 -9.85 0.09 -5.16
N CYS A 100 -8.67 -0.52 -5.29
CA CYS A 100 -8.48 -1.86 -5.86
C CYS A 100 -8.43 -2.96 -4.80
N ASP A 101 -8.74 -2.68 -3.53
CA ASP A 101 -8.75 -3.71 -2.47
C ASP A 101 -9.57 -4.96 -2.81
N PRO A 102 -10.76 -4.86 -3.44
CA PRO A 102 -11.53 -6.03 -3.89
C PRO A 102 -10.80 -6.88 -4.95
N LEU A 103 -9.98 -6.25 -5.80
CA LEU A 103 -9.19 -6.92 -6.83
C LEU A 103 -7.81 -7.35 -6.34
N ARG A 104 -7.41 -6.94 -5.12
CA ARG A 104 -6.06 -7.17 -4.61
C ARG A 104 -5.68 -8.65 -4.64
N GLY A 105 -6.58 -9.53 -4.21
CA GLY A 105 -6.35 -10.99 -4.26
C GLY A 105 -6.05 -11.48 -5.68
N GLU A 106 -6.82 -11.02 -6.66
CA GLU A 106 -6.71 -11.42 -8.06
C GLU A 106 -5.44 -10.87 -8.72
N ILE A 107 -5.07 -9.62 -8.42
CA ILE A 107 -3.82 -9.01 -8.87
C ILE A 107 -2.62 -9.81 -8.34
N TRP A 108 -2.60 -10.12 -7.04
CA TRP A 108 -1.50 -10.88 -6.43
C TRP A 108 -1.42 -12.31 -6.92
N GLN A 109 -2.56 -12.96 -7.12
CA GLN A 109 -2.64 -14.31 -7.68
C GLN A 109 -1.98 -14.40 -9.07
N VAL A 110 -2.18 -13.38 -9.92
CA VAL A 110 -1.53 -13.30 -11.23
C VAL A 110 -0.05 -12.98 -11.09
N LEU A 111 0.32 -11.93 -10.34
CA LEU A 111 1.72 -11.50 -10.20
C LEU A 111 2.63 -12.56 -9.57
N LEU A 112 2.13 -13.31 -8.58
CA LEU A 112 2.85 -14.39 -7.93
C LEU A 112 2.80 -15.71 -8.72
N ASN A 113 2.14 -15.72 -9.88
CA ASN A 113 1.95 -16.90 -10.72
C ASN A 113 1.34 -18.10 -9.96
N VAL A 114 0.53 -17.81 -8.93
CA VAL A 114 -0.22 -18.81 -8.14
C VAL A 114 -1.50 -19.20 -8.86
N TYR A 115 -1.97 -18.35 -9.79
CA TYR A 115 -3.14 -18.62 -10.61
C TYR A 115 -2.82 -19.40 -11.89
N LYS A 116 -3.08 -20.70 -11.87
CA LYS A 116 -3.30 -21.49 -13.10
C LYS A 116 -4.79 -21.83 -13.19
N ARG A 117 -5.45 -21.37 -14.26
CA ARG A 117 -6.90 -21.52 -14.55
C ARG A 117 -7.47 -22.93 -14.32
N ASN A 118 -6.63 -23.97 -14.37
CA ASN A 118 -7.06 -25.37 -14.30
C ASN A 118 -6.55 -26.13 -13.05
N GLN A 119 -5.90 -25.46 -12.08
CA GLN A 119 -5.17 -26.15 -10.98
C GLN A 119 -5.61 -25.79 -9.56
N HIS A 120 -6.60 -24.93 -9.36
CA HIS A 120 -7.00 -24.50 -8.00
C HIS A 120 -7.44 -25.66 -7.09
N GLY A 121 -8.06 -26.70 -7.64
CA GLY A 121 -8.35 -27.92 -6.87
C GLY A 121 -7.09 -28.74 -6.53
N SER A 122 -6.12 -28.81 -7.44
CA SER A 122 -4.93 -29.66 -7.30
C SER A 122 -3.90 -29.07 -6.33
N ALA A 123 -3.62 -27.77 -6.44
CA ALA A 123 -2.65 -27.11 -5.55
C ALA A 123 -3.14 -27.06 -4.10
N ALA A 124 -4.44 -26.82 -3.88
CA ALA A 124 -5.03 -26.86 -2.54
C ALA A 124 -4.97 -28.26 -1.94
N GLN A 125 -5.34 -29.29 -2.70
CA GLN A 125 -5.24 -30.68 -2.25
C GLN A 125 -3.81 -31.10 -1.93
N GLU A 126 -2.83 -30.67 -2.73
CA GLU A 126 -1.42 -30.99 -2.46
C GLU A 126 -0.90 -30.27 -1.22
N PHE A 127 -1.31 -29.01 -1.01
CA PHE A 127 -1.01 -28.28 0.22
C PHE A 127 -1.60 -28.98 1.45
N ASP A 128 -2.85 -29.43 1.38
CA ASP A 128 -3.50 -30.19 2.46
C ASP A 128 -2.77 -31.52 2.75
N ARG A 129 -2.37 -32.25 1.70
CA ARG A 129 -1.56 -33.47 1.84
C ARG A 129 -0.21 -33.16 2.50
N MET A 130 0.44 -32.06 2.13
CA MET A 130 1.69 -31.64 2.76
C MET A 130 1.49 -31.29 4.23
N LEU A 131 0.44 -30.54 4.59
CA LEU A 131 0.12 -30.23 5.98
C LEU A 131 -0.12 -31.49 6.81
N GLN A 132 -0.87 -32.46 6.26
CA GLN A 132 -1.09 -33.75 6.92
C GLN A 132 0.20 -34.55 7.10
N ARG A 133 1.17 -34.45 6.17
CA ARG A 133 2.49 -35.08 6.31
C ARG A 133 3.33 -34.38 7.37
N LEU A 134 3.34 -33.04 7.39
CA LEU A 134 4.07 -32.25 8.37
C LEU A 134 3.51 -32.43 9.79
N GLY A 135 2.18 -32.56 9.94
CA GLY A 135 1.54 -32.83 11.23
C GLY A 135 1.89 -34.19 11.84
N LYS A 136 2.38 -35.14 11.03
CA LYS A 136 2.83 -36.47 11.48
C LYS A 136 4.31 -36.52 11.83
N LEU A 137 5.09 -35.48 11.52
CA LEU A 137 6.49 -35.42 11.90
C LEU A 137 6.60 -35.12 13.40
N PRO A 138 7.49 -35.81 14.14
CA PRO A 138 7.77 -35.46 15.53
C PRO A 138 8.24 -34.01 15.58
N ARG A 139 7.52 -33.16 16.31
CA ARG A 139 7.93 -31.77 16.53
C ARG A 139 9.22 -31.77 17.34
N ASP A 140 10.14 -30.91 16.96
CA ASP A 140 11.42 -30.74 17.66
C ASP A 140 11.16 -30.47 19.16
N PRO A 141 11.70 -31.29 20.08
CA PRO A 141 11.58 -31.08 21.52
C PRO A 141 12.03 -29.68 21.98
N LEU A 142 12.94 -29.03 21.24
CA LEU A 142 13.44 -27.69 21.55
C LEU A 142 12.45 -26.56 21.21
N LEU A 143 11.48 -26.81 20.32
CA LEU A 143 10.40 -25.88 19.98
C LEU A 143 9.19 -25.99 20.93
N GLY A 144 9.10 -27.07 21.72
CA GLY A 144 8.05 -27.27 22.74
C GLY A 144 8.39 -26.72 24.12
N ALA A 145 9.68 -26.43 24.38
CA ALA A 145 10.18 -26.02 25.70
C ALA A 145 10.00 -24.52 26.00
N THR A 146 9.66 -23.69 25.02
CA THR A 146 9.52 -22.23 25.19
C THR A 146 8.08 -21.75 25.35
N GLY A 147 7.10 -22.67 25.46
CA GLY A 147 5.67 -22.32 25.46
C GLY A 147 4.79 -22.95 26.55
N THR A 148 5.34 -23.68 27.52
CA THR A 148 4.55 -24.15 28.68
C THR A 148 4.76 -23.24 29.87
N GLY A 149 4.10 -22.08 29.78
CA GLY A 149 3.65 -21.39 30.98
C GLY A 149 2.91 -22.38 31.87
N ARG A 150 3.31 -22.43 33.13
CA ARG A 150 2.77 -23.25 34.20
C ARG A 150 1.24 -23.24 34.20
N CYS A 151 0.63 -24.41 34.10
CA CYS A 151 -0.57 -24.70 34.89
C CYS A 151 -0.15 -25.68 35.99
N CYS A 152 0.41 -25.15 37.06
CA CYS A 152 0.38 -25.82 38.35
C CYS A 152 -1.06 -25.71 38.87
N SER A 153 -1.82 -26.79 38.79
CA SER A 153 -3.00 -26.97 39.65
C SER A 153 -2.78 -28.22 40.49
N CYS A 154 -2.38 -27.99 41.74
CA CYS A 154 -2.49 -28.92 42.85
C CYS A 154 -3.93 -28.95 43.38
N GLY A 155 -4.33 -30.09 43.95
CA GLY A 155 -5.48 -30.25 44.86
C GLY A 155 -6.76 -30.69 44.14
N SER A 156 -7.46 -31.75 44.53
CA SER A 156 -7.40 -32.66 45.68
C SER A 156 -8.00 -34.00 45.28
#